data_AF-A0A2E2U9G7-F1
#
_entry.id   AF-A0A2E2U9G7-F1
#
_cell.length_a   1.000
_cell.length_b   1.000
_cell.length_c   1.000
_cell.angle_alpha   90.00
_cell.angle_beta   90.00
_cell.angle_gamma   90.00
#
_symmetry.space_group_name_H-M   'P 1'
#
loop_
_entity.id
_entity.type
_entity.pdbx_description
1 polymer ?
#
loop_
_entity_poly.entity_id
_entity_poly.type
_entity_poly.pdbx_seq_one_letter_code
_entity_poly.pdbx_strand_id
1 'polypeptide(L)'
;MQILNTFPQEFFVRLHGLDEHLKGRITLYQGVHGFDLEIDIVQKESGKIYNHVKSMYNESDARDAIDMAVQYLKDYLVSKSQ
;
A
#
# COMPACT_ATOMS: atom_id res chain seq x y z
N MET A 1 0.66 11.38 -7.56
CA MET A 1 -0.08 11.69 -6.30
C MET A 1 0.56 12.91 -5.63
N GLN A 2 -0.21 13.75 -4.93
CA GLN A 2 0.37 14.75 -4.04
C GLN A 2 0.67 14.09 -2.68
N ILE A 3 1.85 14.38 -2.13
CA ILE A 3 2.25 13.93 -0.79
C ILE A 3 2.08 15.12 0.15
N LEU A 4 1.34 14.92 1.22
CA LEU A 4 1.08 15.92 2.25
C LEU A 4 2.20 15.91 3.30
N ASN A 5 2.28 16.94 4.15
CA ASN A 5 3.22 16.99 5.28
C ASN A 5 2.60 16.46 6.59
N THR A 6 1.56 15.63 6.48
CA THR A 6 0.84 15.03 7.60
C THR A 6 0.86 13.52 7.45
N PHE A 7 1.27 12.80 8.50
CA PHE A 7 1.42 11.34 8.49
C PHE A 7 0.61 10.69 9.62
N PRO A 8 0.16 9.42 9.47
CA PRO A 8 0.30 8.59 8.27
C PRO A 8 -0.58 9.07 7.09
N GLN A 9 -0.19 8.71 5.86
CA GLN A 9 -1.00 8.94 4.66
C GLN A 9 -1.45 7.61 4.07
N GLU A 10 -2.72 7.49 3.76
CA GLU A 10 -3.28 6.30 3.13
C GLU A 10 -3.56 6.53 1.65
N PHE A 11 -3.05 5.63 0.81
CA PHE A 11 -3.32 5.58 -0.61
C PHE A 11 -4.07 4.29 -0.93
N PHE A 12 -5.25 4.43 -1.53
CA PHE A 12 -6.09 3.27 -1.87
C PHE A 12 -5.93 2.90 -3.34
N VAL A 13 -5.66 1.62 -3.59
CA VAL A 13 -5.49 1.06 -4.94
C VAL A 13 -6.68 0.15 -5.25
N ARG A 14 -7.34 0.39 -6.39
CA ARG A 14 -8.45 -0.45 -6.84
C ARG A 14 -7.91 -1.77 -7.38
N LEU A 15 -8.44 -2.88 -6.88
CA LEU A 15 -8.07 -4.23 -7.32
C LEU A 15 -9.03 -4.72 -8.40
N HIS A 16 -8.69 -4.50 -9.67
CA HIS A 16 -9.53 -4.95 -10.80
C HIS A 16 -9.45 -6.47 -10.98
N GLY A 17 -10.60 -7.13 -11.19
CA GLY A 17 -10.67 -8.59 -11.39
C GLY A 17 -10.62 -9.42 -10.10
N LEU A 18 -10.65 -8.76 -8.94
CA LEU A 18 -10.75 -9.38 -7.62
C LEU A 18 -12.09 -9.03 -6.98
N ASP A 19 -12.37 -9.62 -5.80
CA ASP A 19 -13.57 -9.36 -5.01
C ASP A 19 -13.84 -7.86 -4.84
N GLU A 20 -15.07 -7.44 -5.17
CA GLU A 20 -15.46 -6.04 -5.17
C GLU A 20 -15.51 -5.41 -3.78
N HIS A 21 -15.42 -6.18 -2.71
CA HIS A 21 -15.34 -5.71 -1.33
C HIS A 21 -13.91 -5.48 -0.87
N LEU A 22 -12.90 -5.74 -1.71
CA LEU A 22 -11.48 -5.57 -1.38
C LEU A 22 -10.84 -4.38 -2.11
N LYS A 23 -9.90 -3.72 -1.44
CA LYS A 23 -9.02 -2.69 -2.02
C LYS A 23 -7.60 -2.85 -1.48
N GLY A 24 -6.61 -2.46 -2.27
CA GLY A 24 -5.26 -2.26 -1.77
C GLY A 24 -5.20 -1.00 -0.93
N ARG A 25 -4.41 -1.03 0.14
CA ARG A 25 -4.06 0.13 0.96
C ARG A 25 -2.53 0.18 1.06
N ILE A 26 -1.98 1.33 0.75
CA ILE A 26 -0.58 1.68 1.01
C ILE A 26 -0.60 2.76 2.07
N THR A 27 -0.03 2.49 3.23
CA THR A 27 0.08 3.45 4.32
C THR A 27 1.53 3.94 4.38
N LEU A 28 1.74 5.23 4.16
CA LEU A 28 3.03 5.89 4.24
C LEU A 28 3.20 6.55 5.61
N TYR A 29 4.31 6.26 6.26
CA TYR A 29 4.73 6.83 7.53
C TYR A 29 5.98 7.68 7.34
N GLN A 30 6.13 8.71 8.17
CA GLN A 30 7.39 9.41 8.33
C GLN A 30 8.21 8.71 9.40
N GLY A 31 9.23 7.97 8.96
CA GLY A 31 10.17 7.28 9.83
C GLY A 31 11.32 8.20 10.28
N VAL A 32 12.18 7.69 11.16
CA VAL A 32 13.35 8.43 11.67
C VAL A 32 14.41 8.65 10.56
N HIS A 33 14.52 7.70 9.62
CA HIS A 33 15.55 7.69 8.58
C HIS A 33 15.00 7.87 7.16
N GLY A 34 13.73 8.23 7.02
CA GLY A 34 13.08 8.34 5.71
C GLY A 34 11.59 8.02 5.82
N PHE A 35 11.10 7.24 4.86
CA PHE A 35 9.71 6.84 4.78
C PHE A 35 9.56 5.34 4.96
N ASP A 36 8.57 4.96 5.76
CA ASP A 36 8.19 3.56 5.94
C ASP A 36 6.81 3.33 5.31
N LEU A 37 6.56 2.15 4.77
CA LEU A 37 5.32 1.82 4.10
C LEU A 37 4.78 0.47 4.56
N GLU A 38 3.46 0.42 4.71
CA GLU A 38 2.71 -0.83 4.89
C GLU A 38 1.80 -1.03 3.69
N ILE A 39 1.85 -2.21 3.09
CA ILE A 39 1.03 -2.60 1.94
C ILE A 39 0.07 -3.69 2.39
N ASP A 40 -1.22 -3.39 2.34
CA ASP A 40 -2.29 -4.28 2.77
C ASP A 40 -3.36 -4.44 1.68
N ILE A 41 -4.09 -5.54 1.75
CA ILE A 41 -5.40 -5.69 1.14
C ILE A 41 -6.41 -5.58 2.29
N VAL A 42 -7.35 -4.65 2.17
CA VAL A 42 -8.34 -4.34 3.20
C VAL A 42 -9.75 -4.48 2.67
N GLN A 43 -10.69 -4.76 3.56
CA GLN A 43 -12.11 -4.66 3.27
C GLN A 43 -12.50 -3.19 3.09
N LYS A 44 -13.24 -2.88 2.02
CA LYS A 44 -13.61 -1.50 1.67
C LYS A 44 -14.44 -0.82 2.75
N GLU A 45 -15.36 -1.54 3.36
CA GLU A 45 -16.32 -0.99 4.33
C GLU A 45 -15.73 -0.88 5.74
N SER A 46 -15.11 -1.95 6.23
CA SER A 46 -14.61 -1.98 7.61
C SER A 46 -13.20 -1.43 7.76
N GLY A 47 -12.43 -1.34 6.67
CA GLY A 47 -10.98 -1.04 6.71
C GLY A 47 -10.16 -2.16 7.35
N LYS A 48 -10.78 -3.28 7.75
CA LYS A 48 -10.09 -4.42 8.35
C LYS A 48 -9.10 -5.00 7.35
N ILE A 49 -7.89 -5.25 7.81
CA ILE A 49 -6.86 -5.93 7.03
C ILE A 49 -7.37 -7.35 6.74
N TYR A 50 -7.55 -7.63 5.45
CA TYR A 50 -7.86 -8.95 4.94
C TYR A 50 -6.56 -9.75 4.77
N ASN A 51 -5.54 -9.11 4.21
CA ASN A 51 -4.23 -9.73 4.06
C ASN A 51 -3.13 -8.66 4.04
N HIS A 52 -2.02 -8.94 4.72
CA HIS A 52 -0.82 -8.12 4.64
C HIS A 52 0.04 -8.57 3.45
N VAL A 53 0.55 -7.62 2.67
CA VAL A 53 1.36 -7.90 1.48
C VAL A 53 2.84 -7.77 1.78
N LYS A 54 3.27 -6.59 2.25
CA LYS A 54 4.68 -6.29 2.53
C LYS A 54 4.82 -4.98 3.33
N SER A 55 5.88 -4.91 4.14
CA SER A 55 6.38 -3.67 4.74
C SER A 55 7.70 -3.24 4.08
N MET A 56 7.90 -1.92 3.94
CA MET A 56 9.12 -1.30 3.43
C MET A 56 9.60 -0.25 4.43
N TYR A 57 10.92 -0.09 4.58
CA TYR A 57 11.48 0.76 5.63
C TYR A 57 12.65 1.59 5.11
N ASN A 58 12.82 2.78 5.69
CA ASN A 58 13.93 3.70 5.42
C ASN A 58 14.05 4.12 3.95
N GLU A 59 12.92 4.25 3.26
CA GLU A 59 12.90 4.71 1.87
C GLU A 59 13.22 6.20 1.80
N SER A 60 14.10 6.59 0.88
CA SER A 60 14.63 7.96 0.84
C SER A 60 13.68 8.98 0.20
N ASP A 61 12.82 8.54 -0.72
CA ASP A 61 11.84 9.37 -1.40
C ASP A 61 10.46 8.74 -1.31
N ALA A 62 9.47 9.52 -0.88
CA ALA A 62 8.14 9.03 -0.64
C ALA A 62 7.37 8.67 -1.92
N ARG A 63 7.62 9.34 -3.05
CA ARG A 63 6.95 9.03 -4.32
C ARG A 63 7.48 7.73 -4.89
N ASP A 64 8.79 7.59 -4.96
CA ASP A 64 9.43 6.36 -5.44
C ASP A 64 9.02 5.17 -4.57
N ALA A 65 8.92 5.37 -3.25
CA ALA A 65 8.47 4.34 -2.33
C ALA A 65 7.00 3.92 -2.55
N ILE A 66 6.09 4.86 -2.80
CA ILE A 66 4.70 4.56 -3.16
C ILE A 66 4.63 3.80 -4.49
N ASP A 67 5.39 4.23 -5.50
CA ASP A 67 5.39 3.58 -6.81
C ASP A 67 5.91 2.13 -6.70
N MET A 68 6.98 1.91 -5.92
CA MET A 68 7.46 0.56 -5.58
C MET A 68 6.40 -0.26 -4.84
N ALA A 69 5.70 0.34 -3.87
CA ALA A 69 4.65 -0.34 -3.13
C ALA A 69 3.47 -0.78 -4.04
N VAL A 70 3.08 0.06 -5.01
CA VAL A 70 2.08 -0.31 -6.02
C VAL A 70 2.56 -1.50 -6.86
N GLN A 71 3.83 -1.49 -7.26
CA GLN A 71 4.42 -2.60 -8.03
C GLN A 71 4.44 -3.91 -7.22
N TYR A 72 4.82 -3.87 -5.94
CA TYR A 72 4.78 -5.05 -5.06
C TYR A 72 3.36 -5.59 -4.88
N LEU A 73 2.37 -4.72 -4.70
CA LEU A 73 0.97 -5.13 -4.61
C LEU A 73 0.52 -5.84 -5.89
N LYS A 74 0.88 -5.29 -7.07
CA LYS A 74 0.57 -5.91 -8.36
C LYS A 74 1.20 -7.29 -8.48
N ASP A 75 2.49 -7.43 -8.18
CA ASP A 75 3.22 -8.70 -8.31
C ASP A 75 2.68 -9.76 -7.35
N TYR A 76 2.32 -9.36 -6.13
CA TYR A 76 1.65 -10.24 -5.18
C TYR A 76 0.35 -10.81 -5.74
N LEU A 77 -0.51 -9.95 -6.31
CA LEU A 77 -1.80 -10.37 -6.86
C LEU A 77 -1.65 -11.28 -8.09
N VAL A 78 -0.68 -10.99 -8.96
CA VAL A 78 -0.36 -11.86 -10.10
C VAL A 78 0.10 -13.24 -9.61
N SER A 79 0.97 -13.30 -8.60
CA SER A 79 1.47 -14.57 -8.05
C SER A 79 0.38 -15.44 -7.40
N LYS A 80 -0.69 -14.82 -6.91
CA LYS A 80 -1.84 -15.52 -6.29
C LYS A 80 -2.92 -15.95 -7.28
N SER A 81 -2.83 -15.48 -8.52
CA SER A 81 -3.78 -15.80 -9.60
C SER A 81 -3.34 -17.00 -10.46
N GLN A 82 -2.20 -17.60 -10.14
CA GLN A 82 -1.69 -18.85 -10.72
C GLN A 82 -2.05 -20.05 -9.84
#